data_AF-A0A136JIN3-F1
#
_entry.id   AF-A0A136JIN3-F1
#
_cell.length_a   1.000
_cell.length_b   1.000
_cell.length_c   1.000
_cell.angle_alpha   90.00
_cell.angle_beta   90.00
_cell.angle_gamma   90.00
#
_symmetry.space_group_name_H-M   'P 1'
#
loop_
_entity.id
_entity.type
_entity.pdbx_description
1 polymer ?
#
loop_
_entity_poly.entity_id
_entity_poly.type
_entity_poly.pdbx_seq_one_letter_code
_entity_poly.pdbx_strand_id
1 'polypeptide(L)'
;MANVQQQLSNAMADEIGSALDSAAQSTKETATTTPESPEAAPEEDEEIMPLSAPFRDPAWLSLEKSYMELSIANINGLTRAYNLMAPELAKKPYYSLERELNRCYADVAPDLADTIRERATRPARKPGGDGAGVKTPGILDRFGTPTSSRVYDSKEPHYGLREMWRDLFKREATK
;
A
#
# COMPACT_ATOMS: atom_id res chain seq x y z
N MET A 1 4.51 -32.79 -63.71
CA MET A 1 5.09 -31.85 -62.74
C MET A 1 4.13 -31.46 -61.59
N ALA A 2 2.94 -32.06 -61.47
CA ALA A 2 2.00 -31.72 -60.38
C ALA A 2 2.24 -32.49 -59.06
N ASN A 3 3.03 -33.58 -59.09
CA ASN A 3 3.17 -34.49 -57.94
C ASN A 3 4.28 -34.07 -56.95
N VAL A 4 5.21 -33.22 -57.37
CA VAL A 4 6.33 -32.73 -56.53
C VAL A 4 5.86 -31.61 -55.59
N GLN A 5 4.91 -30.77 -56.04
CA GLN A 5 4.35 -29.69 -55.24
C GLN A 5 3.49 -30.20 -54.07
N GLN A 6 2.78 -31.32 -54.26
CA GLN A 6 1.98 -31.97 -53.21
C GLN A 6 2.84 -32.70 -52.16
N GLN A 7 4.01 -33.21 -52.54
CA GLN A 7 4.93 -33.81 -51.57
C GLN A 7 5.55 -32.78 -50.61
N LEU A 8 5.81 -31.55 -51.09
CA LEU A 8 6.37 -30.49 -50.25
C LEU A 8 5.36 -29.90 -49.26
N SER A 9 4.06 -29.88 -49.59
CA SER A 9 3.03 -29.43 -48.64
C SER A 9 2.78 -30.44 -47.52
N ASN A 10 2.86 -31.74 -47.83
CA ASN A 10 2.63 -32.78 -46.83
C ASN A 10 3.80 -32.92 -45.85
N ALA A 11 5.05 -32.73 -46.33
CA ALA A 11 6.23 -32.74 -45.46
C ALA A 11 6.25 -31.57 -44.45
N MET A 12 5.64 -30.43 -44.77
CA MET A 12 5.58 -29.26 -43.89
C MET A 12 4.49 -29.38 -42.81
N ALA A 13 3.51 -30.28 -42.99
CA ALA A 13 2.47 -30.55 -41.99
C ALA A 13 2.93 -31.57 -40.92
N ASP A 14 3.85 -32.48 -41.26
CA ASP A 14 4.38 -33.48 -40.33
C ASP A 14 5.38 -32.90 -39.30
N GLU A 15 6.09 -31.80 -39.63
CA GLU A 15 6.99 -31.14 -38.66
C GLU A 15 6.26 -30.37 -37.55
N ILE A 16 5.02 -29.92 -37.79
CA ILE A 16 4.25 -29.17 -36.78
C ILE A 16 3.53 -30.13 -35.81
N GLY A 17 3.21 -31.35 -36.26
CA GLY A 17 2.61 -32.39 -35.42
C GLY A 17 3.59 -33.08 -34.47
N SER A 18 4.87 -33.19 -34.84
CA SER A 18 5.87 -33.88 -34.02
C SER A 18 6.33 -33.07 -32.79
N ALA A 19 6.14 -31.75 -32.78
CA ALA A 19 6.56 -30.89 -31.66
C ALA A 19 5.55 -30.85 -30.48
N LEU A 20 4.32 -31.33 -30.68
CA LEU A 20 3.27 -31.35 -29.64
C LEU A 20 3.18 -32.68 -28.86
N ASP A 21 3.80 -33.76 -29.35
CA ASP A 21 3.83 -35.07 -28.67
C ASP A 21 5.05 -35.24 -27.73
N SER A 22 6.07 -34.40 -27.88
CA SER A 22 7.31 -34.49 -27.09
C SER A 22 7.23 -33.86 -25.68
N ALA A 23 6.10 -33.23 -25.32
CA ALA A 23 5.89 -32.63 -24.00
C ALA A 23 5.08 -33.52 -23.02
N ALA A 24 4.66 -34.73 -23.43
CA ALA A 24 3.71 -35.56 -22.67
C ALA A 24 4.26 -36.91 -22.16
N GLN A 25 5.58 -37.14 -22.18
CA GLN A 25 6.19 -38.34 -21.57
C GLN A 25 7.35 -37.99 -20.63
N SER A 26 7.03 -37.71 -19.38
CA SER A 26 7.94 -37.96 -18.26
C SER A 26 7.13 -38.30 -17.01
N THR A 27 6.80 -39.59 -16.91
CA THR A 27 6.23 -40.21 -15.72
C THR A 27 7.31 -40.96 -14.94
N LYS A 28 7.27 -40.76 -13.63
CA LYS A 28 7.54 -41.73 -12.55
C LYS A 28 8.96 -42.23 -12.24
N GLU A 29 9.25 -42.02 -10.94
CA GLU A 29 9.81 -42.96 -9.95
C GLU A 29 11.32 -43.14 -9.83
N THR A 30 11.84 -42.69 -8.68
CA THR A 30 12.77 -43.50 -7.86
C THR A 30 12.51 -43.20 -6.38
N ALA A 31 11.92 -44.17 -5.66
CA ALA A 31 11.95 -44.28 -4.21
C ALA A 31 13.33 -44.85 -3.81
N THR A 32 13.99 -44.40 -2.73
CA THR A 32 13.96 -44.98 -1.37
C THR A 32 15.13 -44.27 -0.65
N THR A 33 15.03 -43.75 0.57
CA THR A 33 15.34 -44.50 1.81
C THR A 33 14.96 -43.67 3.05
N THR A 34 14.13 -44.27 3.90
CA THR A 34 13.79 -43.90 5.29
C THR A 34 14.94 -44.28 6.24
N PRO A 35 15.22 -43.50 7.30
CA PRO A 35 14.87 -43.94 8.66
C PRO A 35 14.29 -42.74 9.46
N GLU A 36 13.10 -42.82 10.05
CA GLU A 36 12.66 -43.57 11.23
C GLU A 36 12.24 -42.53 12.30
N SER A 37 11.04 -42.76 12.81
CA SER A 37 10.20 -41.93 13.68
C SER A 37 10.80 -41.75 15.09
N PRO A 38 10.30 -40.82 15.91
CA PRO A 38 9.17 -41.22 16.76
C PRO A 38 8.05 -40.17 16.93
N GLU A 39 6.89 -40.72 17.28
CA GLU A 39 5.78 -40.12 18.01
C GLU A 39 4.72 -39.34 17.20
N ALA A 40 3.76 -40.13 16.71
CA ALA A 40 2.46 -39.69 16.24
C ALA A 40 1.65 -39.08 17.39
N ALA A 41 1.48 -37.75 17.36
CA ALA A 41 0.32 -37.09 17.94
C ALA A 41 -0.86 -37.24 16.96
N PRO A 42 -2.10 -37.39 17.44
CA PRO A 42 -3.26 -37.55 16.56
C PRO A 42 -3.42 -36.30 15.70
N GLU A 43 -3.30 -36.49 14.38
CA GLU A 43 -3.67 -35.50 13.37
C GLU A 43 -5.19 -35.33 13.44
N GLU A 44 -5.63 -34.30 14.16
CA GLU A 44 -6.97 -33.76 13.96
C GLU A 44 -6.99 -33.18 12.55
N ASP A 45 -7.79 -33.78 11.67
CA ASP A 45 -8.16 -33.22 10.37
C ASP A 45 -8.89 -31.88 10.61
N GLU A 46 -8.11 -30.83 10.88
CA GLU A 46 -8.59 -29.45 10.94
C GLU A 46 -9.05 -29.09 9.53
N GLU A 47 -10.37 -29.16 9.32
CA GLU A 47 -11.02 -28.65 8.12
C GLU A 47 -10.59 -27.20 7.90
N ILE A 48 -9.61 -26.98 7.02
CA ILE A 48 -9.08 -25.67 6.69
C ILE A 48 -10.20 -24.90 5.97
N MET A 49 -11.02 -24.18 6.72
CA MET A 49 -12.03 -23.30 6.17
C MET A 49 -11.34 -22.34 5.18
N PRO A 50 -11.87 -22.17 3.96
CA PRO A 50 -11.23 -21.32 2.98
C PRO A 50 -11.15 -19.90 3.53
N LEU A 51 -9.92 -19.39 3.65
CA LEU A 51 -9.67 -18.03 4.10
C LEU A 51 -10.48 -17.07 3.24
N SER A 52 -11.35 -16.28 3.87
CA SER A 52 -12.11 -15.25 3.18
C SER A 52 -11.16 -14.29 2.47
N ALA A 53 -11.56 -13.82 1.28
CA ALA A 53 -10.75 -12.86 0.53
C ALA A 53 -10.37 -11.65 1.40
N PRO A 54 -9.12 -11.14 1.32
CA PRO A 54 -8.69 -9.99 2.12
C PRO A 54 -9.60 -8.78 1.92
N PHE A 55 -10.07 -8.19 3.01
CA PHE A 55 -10.92 -7.00 2.97
C PHE A 55 -10.13 -5.78 2.46
N ARG A 56 -10.63 -5.13 1.41
CA ARG A 56 -10.06 -3.91 0.82
C ARG A 56 -11.20 -2.94 0.51
N ASP A 57 -11.04 -1.67 0.86
CA ASP A 57 -12.04 -0.64 0.60
C ASP A 57 -11.99 -0.19 -0.89
N PRO A 58 -13.03 -0.46 -1.69
CA PRO A 58 -13.05 -0.10 -3.11
C PRO A 58 -13.21 1.40 -3.33
N ALA A 59 -13.85 2.13 -2.41
CA ALA A 59 -14.07 3.56 -2.54
C ALA A 59 -12.75 4.31 -2.36
N TRP A 60 -11.97 3.94 -1.33
CA TRP A 60 -10.64 4.50 -1.10
C TRP A 60 -9.69 4.21 -2.28
N LEU A 61 -9.67 2.97 -2.78
CA LEU A 61 -8.84 2.61 -3.93
C LEU A 61 -9.17 3.47 -5.16
N SER A 62 -10.45 3.72 -5.42
CA SER A 62 -10.86 4.52 -6.59
C SER A 62 -10.37 5.97 -6.52
N LEU A 63 -10.38 6.57 -5.32
CA LEU A 63 -9.96 7.94 -5.08
C LEU A 63 -8.45 8.08 -5.23
N GLU A 64 -7.70 7.17 -4.61
CA GLU A 64 -6.24 7.26 -4.50
C GLU A 64 -5.50 6.72 -5.74
N LYS A 65 -6.14 5.85 -6.55
CA LYS A 65 -5.52 5.19 -7.70
C LYS A 65 -4.83 6.17 -8.67
N SER A 66 -5.46 7.31 -8.94
CA SER A 66 -4.90 8.33 -9.86
C SER A 66 -3.55 8.89 -9.38
N TYR A 67 -3.42 9.14 -8.07
CA TYR A 67 -2.17 9.59 -7.46
C TYR A 67 -1.10 8.49 -7.50
N MET A 68 -1.48 7.27 -7.16
CA MET A 68 -0.54 6.14 -7.15
C MET A 68 0.00 5.84 -8.56
N GLU A 69 -0.85 5.83 -9.57
CA GLU A 69 -0.45 5.63 -10.97
C GLU A 69 0.55 6.71 -11.43
N LEU A 70 0.27 7.98 -11.12
CA LEU A 70 1.19 9.10 -11.40
C LEU A 70 2.54 8.89 -10.71
N SER A 71 2.53 8.49 -9.43
CA SER A 71 3.76 8.27 -8.65
C SER A 71 4.63 7.16 -9.24
N ILE A 72 4.01 6.07 -9.69
CA ILE A 72 4.69 4.93 -10.31
C ILE A 72 5.26 5.32 -11.66
N ALA A 73 4.50 6.06 -12.47
CA ALA A 73 4.99 6.58 -13.75
C ALA A 73 6.24 7.46 -13.55
N ASN A 74 6.24 8.31 -12.52
CA ASN A 74 7.39 9.14 -12.18
C ASN A 74 8.62 8.30 -11.78
N ILE A 75 8.46 7.34 -10.85
CA ILE A 75 9.56 6.49 -10.40
C ILE A 75 10.10 5.62 -11.55
N ASN A 76 9.22 5.09 -12.41
CA ASN A 76 9.62 4.33 -13.59
C ASN A 76 10.34 5.21 -14.62
N GLY A 77 9.95 6.48 -14.74
CA GLY A 77 10.65 7.47 -15.57
C GLY A 77 12.09 7.70 -15.11
N LEU A 78 12.28 7.92 -13.81
CA LEU A 78 13.62 8.03 -13.22
C LEU A 78 14.42 6.74 -13.42
N THR A 79 13.81 5.59 -13.12
CA THR A 79 14.45 4.28 -13.25
C THR A 79 14.90 4.01 -14.69
N ARG A 80 14.10 4.39 -15.69
CA ARG A 80 14.46 4.26 -17.11
C ARG A 80 15.69 5.07 -17.46
N ALA A 81 15.81 6.30 -16.94
CA ALA A 81 16.97 7.15 -17.20
C ALA A 81 18.27 6.51 -16.68
N TYR A 82 18.24 5.91 -15.49
CA TYR A 82 19.39 5.18 -14.94
C TYR A 82 19.67 3.88 -15.68
N ASN A 83 18.64 3.10 -15.99
CA ASN A 83 18.78 1.81 -16.67
C ASN A 83 19.41 1.93 -18.06
N LEU A 84 19.31 3.08 -18.74
CA LEU A 84 19.98 3.31 -20.02
C LEU A 84 21.51 3.37 -19.91
N MET A 85 22.04 3.81 -18.78
CA MET A 85 23.49 3.90 -18.53
C MET A 85 24.04 2.64 -17.85
N ALA A 86 23.17 1.80 -17.28
CA ALA A 86 23.56 0.64 -16.49
C ALA A 86 23.84 -0.60 -17.35
N PRO A 87 24.82 -1.44 -16.96
CA PRO A 87 25.00 -2.76 -17.57
C PRO A 87 23.79 -3.66 -17.27
N GLU A 88 23.47 -4.61 -18.16
CA GLU A 88 22.24 -5.43 -18.10
C GLU A 88 22.00 -6.08 -16.72
N LEU A 89 23.05 -6.56 -16.06
CA LEU A 89 22.95 -7.22 -14.75
C LEU A 89 22.48 -6.29 -13.63
N ALA A 90 22.77 -4.99 -13.74
CA ALA A 90 22.46 -3.99 -12.72
C ALA A 90 21.15 -3.23 -13.00
N LYS A 91 20.44 -3.56 -14.09
CA LYS A 91 19.19 -2.89 -14.44
C LYS A 91 18.10 -3.25 -13.44
N LYS A 92 17.45 -2.22 -12.89
CA LYS A 92 16.34 -2.40 -11.96
C LYS A 92 15.06 -2.71 -12.76
N PRO A 93 14.24 -3.71 -12.36
CA PRO A 93 12.94 -3.93 -12.97
C PRO A 93 11.99 -2.77 -12.67
N TYR A 94 11.06 -2.51 -13.59
CA TYR A 94 10.03 -1.48 -13.39
C TYR A 94 9.02 -1.88 -12.31
N TYR A 95 8.39 -0.86 -11.74
CA TYR A 95 7.36 -0.97 -10.71
C TYR A 95 5.98 -1.10 -11.36
N SER A 96 5.13 -1.95 -10.79
CA SER A 96 3.72 -2.11 -11.16
C SER A 96 2.82 -1.84 -9.97
N LEU A 97 1.69 -1.16 -10.20
CA LEU A 97 0.80 -0.72 -9.12
C LEU A 97 0.29 -1.86 -8.26
N GLU A 98 -0.14 -2.95 -8.88
CA GLU A 98 -0.68 -4.11 -8.18
C GLU A 98 0.34 -4.78 -7.26
N ARG A 99 1.61 -4.87 -7.70
CA ARG A 99 2.67 -5.46 -6.89
C ARG A 99 3.01 -4.60 -5.68
N GLU A 100 3.10 -3.29 -5.87
CA GLU A 100 3.40 -2.37 -4.78
C GLU A 100 2.24 -2.30 -3.77
N LEU A 101 0.99 -2.30 -4.23
CA LEU A 101 -0.17 -2.39 -3.34
C LEU A 101 -0.17 -3.69 -2.53
N ASN A 102 0.06 -4.84 -3.16
CA ASN A 102 0.12 -6.11 -2.46
C ASN A 102 1.24 -6.15 -1.42
N ARG A 103 2.40 -5.56 -1.72
CA ARG A 103 3.50 -5.44 -0.77
C ARG A 103 3.13 -4.55 0.42
N CYS A 104 2.57 -3.36 0.17
CA CYS A 104 2.11 -2.47 1.23
C CYS A 104 1.08 -3.15 2.15
N TYR A 105 0.16 -3.94 1.59
CA TYR A 105 -0.80 -4.70 2.40
C TYR A 105 -0.14 -5.80 3.23
N ALA A 106 0.84 -6.51 2.67
CA ALA A 106 1.58 -7.54 3.40
C ALA A 106 2.37 -6.94 4.57
N ASP A 107 2.97 -5.76 4.38
CA ASP A 107 3.77 -5.08 5.42
C ASP A 107 2.89 -4.58 6.59
N VAL A 108 1.64 -4.16 6.32
CA VAL A 108 0.70 -3.64 7.35
C VAL A 108 -0.13 -4.75 8.01
N ALA A 109 -0.27 -5.91 7.36
CA ALA A 109 -1.05 -7.04 7.86
C ALA A 109 -0.77 -7.45 9.33
N PRO A 110 0.49 -7.56 9.81
CA PRO A 110 0.73 -7.99 11.18
C PRO A 110 0.23 -6.97 12.22
N ASP A 111 0.40 -5.68 11.96
CA ASP A 111 0.02 -4.60 12.89
C ASP A 111 -1.50 -4.33 12.91
N LEU A 112 -2.21 -4.79 11.87
CA LEU A 112 -3.63 -4.52 11.70
C LEU A 112 -4.49 -5.12 12.82
N ALA A 113 -4.17 -6.33 13.29
CA ALA A 113 -4.96 -7.02 14.31
C ALA A 113 -4.95 -6.27 15.66
N ASP A 114 -3.76 -5.86 16.10
CA ASP A 114 -3.60 -5.14 17.36
C ASP A 114 -4.18 -3.73 17.30
N THR A 115 -4.02 -3.03 16.17
CA THR A 115 -4.63 -1.71 15.99
C THR A 115 -6.16 -1.75 15.96
N ILE A 116 -6.77 -2.81 15.40
CA ILE A 116 -8.23 -3.01 15.47
C ILE A 116 -8.66 -3.26 16.92
N ARG A 117 -7.94 -4.13 17.65
CA ARG A 117 -8.23 -4.41 19.07
C ARG A 117 -8.13 -3.15 19.93
N GLU A 118 -7.06 -2.37 19.75
CA GLU A 118 -6.87 -1.11 20.46
C GLU A 118 -8.00 -0.12 20.17
N ARG A 119 -8.37 0.05 18.90
CA ARG A 119 -9.46 0.96 18.51
C ARG A 119 -10.82 0.51 19.00
N ALA A 120 -11.09 -0.78 19.00
CA ALA A 120 -12.35 -1.35 19.48
C ALA A 120 -12.50 -1.23 21.01
N THR A 121 -11.40 -1.36 21.76
CA THR A 121 -11.40 -1.26 23.23
C THR A 121 -11.27 0.17 23.74
N ARG A 122 -10.82 1.11 22.89
CA ARG A 122 -10.68 2.51 23.27
C ARG A 122 -12.05 3.13 23.56
N PRO A 123 -12.26 3.71 24.77
CA PRO A 123 -13.52 4.36 25.10
C PRO A 123 -13.78 5.53 24.15
N ALA A 124 -15.02 5.67 23.69
CA ALA A 124 -15.45 6.74 22.81
C ALA A 124 -15.06 8.09 23.42
N ARG A 125 -14.24 8.87 22.69
CA ARG A 125 -13.88 10.22 23.12
C ARG A 125 -15.16 11.04 23.24
N LYS A 126 -15.39 11.64 24.42
CA LYS A 126 -16.54 12.52 24.65
C LYS A 126 -16.56 13.60 23.57
N PRO A 127 -17.67 13.76 22.82
CA PRO A 127 -17.81 14.82 21.83
C PRO A 127 -17.87 16.15 22.58
N GLY A 128 -16.76 16.88 22.63
CA GLY A 128 -16.65 18.15 23.36
C GLY A 128 -15.28 18.46 23.95
N GLY A 129 -14.30 17.54 23.90
CA GLY A 129 -12.92 17.82 24.27
C GLY A 129 -12.02 17.99 23.04
N ASP A 130 -11.75 19.23 22.66
CA ASP A 130 -10.74 19.73 21.71
C ASP A 130 -9.96 18.65 20.93
N GLY A 131 -10.57 18.20 19.83
CA GLY A 131 -9.94 17.33 18.84
C GLY A 131 -8.96 18.13 17.97
N ALA A 132 -7.74 18.34 18.46
CA ALA A 132 -6.62 18.75 17.63
C ALA A 132 -5.32 18.13 18.15
N GLY A 133 -4.88 17.07 17.46
CA GLY A 133 -3.50 16.59 17.46
C GLY A 133 -3.04 15.87 18.73
N VAL A 134 -2.10 14.95 18.54
CA VAL A 134 -1.19 14.53 19.61
C VAL A 134 -0.45 15.79 20.08
N LYS A 135 -0.94 16.43 21.14
CA LYS A 135 -0.21 17.51 21.81
C LYS A 135 0.85 16.85 22.69
N THR A 136 2.02 16.59 22.14
CA THR A 136 3.23 16.62 22.94
C THR A 136 3.20 17.92 23.77
N PRO A 137 3.35 17.88 25.10
CA PRO A 137 3.24 19.07 25.92
C PRO A 137 4.35 20.05 25.54
N GLY A 138 3.99 21.04 24.73
CA GLY A 138 4.90 22.09 24.30
C GLY A 138 5.29 22.94 25.51
N ILE A 139 6.55 23.33 25.55
CA ILE A 139 7.17 24.11 26.64
C ILE A 139 6.41 25.43 26.93
N LEU A 140 5.61 25.94 25.98
CA LEU A 140 4.70 27.07 26.19
C LEU A 140 3.62 26.82 27.26
N ASP A 141 3.16 25.59 27.44
CA ASP A 141 2.11 25.23 28.41
C ASP A 141 2.64 25.30 29.87
N ARG A 142 3.96 25.36 30.05
CA ARG A 142 4.61 25.53 31.36
C ARG A 142 4.89 26.99 31.72
N PHE A 143 4.83 27.91 30.76
CA PHE A 143 5.10 29.34 30.97
C PHE A 143 3.86 30.23 30.83
N GLY A 144 2.72 29.69 30.40
CA GLY A 144 1.45 30.43 30.36
C GLY A 144 0.72 30.36 31.70
N THR A 145 0.54 31.50 32.36
CA THR A 145 -0.41 31.64 33.48
C THR A 145 -1.82 31.26 33.03
N PRO A 146 -2.57 30.42 33.77
CA PRO A 146 -3.91 29.99 33.39
C PRO A 146 -4.93 31.11 33.65
N THR A 147 -4.98 32.11 32.77
CA THR A 147 -6.09 33.07 32.74
C THR A 147 -7.25 32.42 32.00
N SER A 148 -8.29 32.02 32.75
CA SER A 148 -9.58 31.63 32.21
C SER A 148 -10.14 32.79 31.38
N SER A 149 -10.10 32.68 30.05
CA SER A 149 -10.70 33.67 29.17
C SER A 149 -12.22 33.50 29.18
N ARG A 150 -12.93 34.44 29.82
CA ARG A 150 -14.38 34.51 29.74
C ARG A 150 -14.74 35.15 28.41
N VAL A 151 -15.11 34.34 27.43
CA VAL A 151 -15.48 34.80 26.09
C VAL A 151 -16.83 35.51 26.17
N TYR A 152 -16.81 36.83 26.01
CA TYR A 152 -18.00 37.66 25.80
C TYR A 152 -18.17 37.88 24.30
N ASP A 153 -19.30 37.45 23.76
CA ASP A 153 -19.64 37.65 22.35
C ASP A 153 -20.37 39.00 22.20
N SER A 154 -19.66 40.02 21.76
CA SER A 154 -20.20 41.38 21.59
C SER A 154 -20.93 41.52 20.26
N LYS A 155 -22.12 42.13 20.26
CA LYS A 155 -22.99 42.32 19.07
C LYS A 155 -22.64 43.56 18.22
N GLU A 156 -21.36 43.93 18.14
CA GLU A 156 -20.88 45.03 17.30
C GLU A 156 -19.98 44.50 16.17
N PRO A 157 -19.85 45.20 15.03
CA PRO A 157 -19.15 44.68 13.86
C PRO A 157 -17.71 44.29 14.21
N HIS A 158 -17.40 43.02 13.94
CA HIS A 158 -16.20 42.33 14.40
C HIS A 158 -14.91 43.10 14.13
N TYR A 159 -14.08 43.24 15.18
CA TYR A 159 -12.74 43.81 15.08
C TYR A 159 -11.94 43.09 13.99
N GLY A 160 -11.63 43.80 12.92
CA GLY A 160 -11.03 43.22 11.73
C GLY A 160 -9.50 43.23 11.78
N LEU A 161 -8.86 42.37 10.96
CA LEU A 161 -7.41 42.38 10.76
C LEU A 161 -6.91 43.79 10.38
N ARG A 162 -7.70 44.54 9.61
CA ARG A 162 -7.34 45.90 9.18
C ARG A 162 -7.31 46.90 10.34
N GLU A 163 -8.14 46.71 11.36
CA GLU A 163 -8.18 47.56 12.56
C GLU A 163 -7.04 47.19 13.52
N MET A 164 -6.76 45.89 13.66
CA MET A 164 -5.60 45.38 14.40
C MET A 164 -4.29 45.96 13.87
N TRP A 165 -4.08 45.93 12.55
CA TRP A 165 -2.87 46.50 11.93
C TRP A 165 -2.83 48.02 12.13
N ARG A 166 -3.97 48.71 12.02
CA ARG A 166 -4.02 50.17 12.24
C ARG A 166 -3.67 50.55 13.67
N ASP A 167 -4.08 49.78 14.68
CA ASP A 167 -3.76 50.05 16.08
C ASP A 167 -2.29 49.77 16.42
N LEU A 168 -1.71 48.71 15.85
CA LEU A 168 -0.30 48.38 16.04
C LEU A 168 0.62 49.50 15.54
N PHE A 169 0.33 50.11 14.40
CA PHE A 169 1.15 51.20 13.84
C PHE A 169 0.80 52.60 14.37
N LYS A 170 -0.32 52.77 15.07
CA LYS A 170 -0.68 54.05 15.72
C LYS A 170 0.01 54.27 17.07
N ARG A 171 0.60 53.23 17.65
CA ARG A 171 1.17 53.25 18.99
C ARG A 171 2.55 53.94 19.08
N GLU A 172 3.08 54.42 17.95
CA GLU A 172 4.39 55.08 17.82
C GLU A 172 4.29 56.62 17.85
N ALA A 173 3.07 57.20 17.80
CA ALA A 173 2.84 58.64 17.65
C ALA A 173 2.46 59.36 18.97
N THR A 174 3.02 58.93 20.10
CA THR A 174 2.97 59.67 21.37
C THR A 174 4.37 60.14 21.75
N LYS A 175 4.60 61.44 21.53
CA LYS A 175 5.70 62.23 22.11
C LYS A 175 5.15 63.02 23.30
#